data_AF-A0A517M162-F1
#
_entry.id   AF-A0A517M162-F1
#
_cell.length_a   1.000
_cell.length_b   1.000
_cell.length_c   1.000
_cell.angle_alpha   90.00
_cell.angle_beta   90.00
_cell.angle_gamma   90.00
#
_symmetry.space_group_name_H-M   'P 1'
#
loop_
_entity.id
_entity.type
_entity.pdbx_description
1 polymer ?
#
loop_
_entity_poly.entity_id
_entity_poly.type
_entity_poly.pdbx_seq_one_letter_code
_entity_poly.pdbx_strand_id
1 'polypeptide(L)'
;MQAEADGSNPDRNSRPLPVAIDLWGGYAPRGVLQLAGCLAPLRSDITCASLIGLLLTLPGDCRVSKLLYIESSPRKARSKSIKVANAFVENYKATHPGDEVVTIDLWKMTLPEFDGYTIDAKYQVMHGQGHDAEQAAAWKTVVDVIEEFKSADKYLFSLPMWNFGIPYKLKHYIDVIAQPGQTFSFSPETGYSGLVTGKPVAVVYARGGAYGSDQTKGMDFQMTYMQLLLGFIGFTEIQSVVVEPTLASAEDVAKTEAAAVEQAEQLAASF
;
A
#
# COMPACT_ATOMS: atom_id res chain seq x y z
N MET A 1 41.33 27.42 -50.90
CA MET A 1 42.31 27.36 -49.79
C MET A 1 41.48 27.10 -48.53
N GLN A 2 40.98 25.88 -48.26
CA GLN A 2 41.67 24.72 -47.62
C GLN A 2 42.33 25.13 -46.30
N ALA A 3 41.74 24.73 -45.14
CA ALA A 3 42.01 23.50 -44.34
C ALA A 3 43.04 23.85 -43.23
N GLU A 4 43.06 23.38 -41.97
CA GLU A 4 42.73 22.14 -41.23
C GLU A 4 42.47 22.56 -39.74
N ALA A 5 41.65 21.94 -38.87
CA ALA A 5 41.57 20.58 -38.32
C ALA A 5 42.80 20.12 -37.49
N ASP A 6 42.68 20.16 -36.15
CA ASP A 6 43.28 19.24 -35.15
C ASP A 6 42.63 19.56 -33.78
N GLY A 7 42.05 18.69 -32.95
CA GLY A 7 42.13 17.25 -32.81
C GLY A 7 42.66 16.91 -31.41
N SER A 8 41.77 16.67 -30.44
CA SER A 8 42.00 15.77 -29.29
C SER A 8 40.76 15.69 -28.37
N ASN A 9 40.03 14.58 -28.50
CA ASN A 9 39.18 13.97 -27.45
C ASN A 9 40.05 12.90 -26.76
N PRO A 10 39.96 12.59 -25.45
CA PRO A 10 38.90 11.68 -24.97
C PRO A 10 38.40 11.90 -23.52
N ASP A 11 37.14 11.52 -23.29
CA ASP A 11 36.62 10.83 -22.10
C ASP A 11 37.29 11.08 -20.73
N ARG A 12 36.66 11.90 -19.89
CA ARG A 12 36.77 11.80 -18.41
C ARG A 12 35.50 12.27 -17.70
N ASN A 13 34.48 11.42 -17.62
CA ASN A 13 33.74 11.18 -16.36
C ASN A 13 32.66 10.09 -16.52
N SER A 14 33.04 8.91 -17.00
CA SER A 14 32.33 7.67 -16.66
C SER A 14 32.86 7.16 -15.31
N ARG A 15 32.44 7.78 -14.21
CA ARG A 15 32.61 7.16 -12.90
C ARG A 15 31.44 6.20 -12.69
N PRO A 16 31.65 4.88 -12.61
CA PRO A 16 30.62 3.99 -12.13
C PRO A 16 30.26 4.40 -10.70
N LEU A 17 28.95 4.44 -10.40
CA LEU A 17 28.45 4.64 -9.05
C LEU A 17 29.10 3.59 -8.13
N PRO A 18 29.55 3.97 -6.92
CA PRO A 18 30.19 3.02 -6.03
C PRO A 18 29.21 1.90 -5.69
N VAL A 19 29.75 0.68 -5.80
CA VAL A 19 29.15 -0.60 -5.40
C VAL A 19 28.51 -0.44 -4.03
N ALA A 20 27.26 -0.92 -3.91
CA ALA A 20 26.52 -0.95 -2.67
C ALA A 20 27.39 -1.53 -1.55
N ILE A 21 27.66 -0.70 -0.53
CA ILE A 21 28.25 -1.17 0.71
C ILE A 21 27.23 -2.09 1.36
N ASP A 22 27.66 -3.31 1.60
CA ASP A 22 26.89 -4.37 2.26
C ASP A 22 26.65 -3.96 3.72
N LEU A 23 25.48 -3.37 3.97
CA LEU A 23 25.04 -2.86 5.29
C LEU A 23 24.15 -3.85 6.04
N TRP A 24 23.97 -5.07 5.54
CA TRP A 24 22.92 -5.97 6.01
C TRP A 24 23.49 -7.29 6.56
N GLY A 25 24.02 -7.20 7.79
CA GLY A 25 24.42 -8.38 8.55
C GLY A 25 23.23 -9.30 8.85
N GLY A 26 23.30 -10.52 8.33
CA GLY A 26 22.23 -11.51 8.39
C GLY A 26 21.87 -11.99 9.80
N TYR A 27 20.57 -12.18 10.02
CA TYR A 27 20.02 -12.85 11.19
C TYR A 27 19.14 -14.01 10.73
N ALA A 28 19.53 -15.24 11.09
CA ALA A 28 18.73 -16.45 10.90
C ALA A 28 18.17 -16.92 12.25
N PRO A 29 16.87 -17.24 12.40
CA PRO A 29 16.37 -17.81 13.63
C PRO A 29 16.58 -19.34 13.68
N ARG A 30 16.98 -19.79 14.88
CA ARG A 30 17.29 -21.18 15.24
C ARG A 30 16.06 -22.09 15.14
N GLY A 31 16.29 -23.29 14.59
CA GLY A 31 15.31 -24.36 14.44
C GLY A 31 14.78 -24.91 15.77
N VAL A 32 13.50 -25.29 15.70
CA VAL A 32 12.65 -25.84 16.76
C VAL A 32 13.00 -27.31 17.04
N LEU A 33 12.97 -27.65 18.33
CA LEU A 33 13.19 -28.99 18.87
C LEU A 33 12.22 -30.02 18.28
N GLN A 34 12.78 -31.18 17.95
CA GLN A 34 12.15 -32.41 17.53
C GLN A 34 11.58 -33.16 18.75
N LEU A 35 10.31 -33.58 18.71
CA LEU A 35 9.79 -34.62 19.60
C LEU A 35 9.15 -35.73 18.76
N ALA A 36 9.73 -36.91 18.86
CA ALA A 36 9.28 -38.15 18.28
C ALA A 36 8.66 -39.05 19.35
N GLY A 37 7.69 -39.86 18.94
CA GLY A 37 7.35 -41.14 19.57
C GLY A 37 6.08 -41.14 20.43
N CYS A 38 5.01 -41.77 19.94
CA CYS A 38 4.74 -43.19 20.21
C CYS A 38 3.39 -43.61 19.60
N LEU A 39 3.42 -44.63 18.75
CA LEU A 39 2.26 -45.33 18.18
C LEU A 39 2.17 -46.71 18.85
N ALA A 40 1.00 -47.06 19.38
CA ALA A 40 0.52 -48.45 19.48
C ALA A 40 -1.01 -48.48 19.69
N PRO A 41 -1.70 -49.56 19.26
CA PRO A 41 -3.09 -49.49 18.82
C PRO A 41 -4.08 -50.11 19.82
N LEU A 42 -5.34 -49.67 19.78
CA LEU A 42 -6.46 -50.45 20.33
C LEU A 42 -7.58 -50.53 19.30
N ARG A 43 -7.80 -51.76 18.84
CA ARG A 43 -8.99 -52.19 18.11
C ARG A 43 -10.20 -52.17 19.05
N SER A 44 -11.33 -51.66 18.57
CA SER A 44 -12.62 -52.34 18.75
C SER A 44 -13.63 -51.78 17.75
N ASP A 45 -14.22 -52.71 17.01
CA ASP A 45 -15.27 -52.49 16.03
C ASP A 45 -16.54 -52.02 16.73
N ILE A 46 -17.02 -50.83 16.39
CA ILE A 46 -18.45 -50.50 16.46
C ILE A 46 -18.79 -49.70 15.21
N THR A 47 -19.36 -50.39 14.23
CA THR A 47 -20.14 -49.80 13.16
C THR A 47 -21.36 -49.12 13.77
N CYS A 48 -21.42 -47.79 13.70
CA CYS A 48 -22.68 -47.07 13.81
C CYS A 48 -22.69 -45.98 12.74
N ALA A 49 -23.23 -46.38 11.58
CA ALA A 49 -23.72 -45.46 10.58
C ALA A 49 -24.79 -44.53 11.21
N SER A 50 -24.93 -43.35 10.62
CA SER A 50 -25.98 -42.33 10.87
C SER A 50 -25.69 -41.33 11.99
N LEU A 51 -24.92 -40.27 11.66
CA LEU A 51 -25.10 -38.85 12.08
C LEU A 51 -23.81 -38.01 11.92
N ILE A 52 -23.07 -38.17 10.82
CA ILE A 52 -22.06 -37.19 10.37
C ILE A 52 -22.40 -36.82 8.93
N GLY A 53 -23.57 -36.23 8.77
CA GLY A 53 -23.92 -35.48 7.57
C GLY A 53 -23.83 -34.01 7.92
N LEU A 54 -23.03 -33.26 7.15
CA LEU A 54 -23.00 -31.80 7.09
C LEU A 54 -22.14 -31.06 8.14
N LEU A 55 -20.81 -31.22 8.11
CA LEU A 55 -19.93 -30.21 8.73
C LEU A 55 -18.52 -30.07 8.12
N LEU A 56 -18.38 -30.28 6.81
CA LEU A 56 -17.11 -30.03 6.12
C LEU A 56 -17.32 -29.42 4.74
N THR A 57 -17.80 -28.18 4.69
CA THR A 57 -17.47 -27.19 3.66
C THR A 57 -17.87 -25.79 4.14
N LEU A 58 -17.15 -25.24 5.12
CA LEU A 58 -17.04 -23.79 5.26
C LEU A 58 -15.55 -23.46 5.36
N PRO A 59 -14.84 -23.21 4.25
CA PRO A 59 -13.57 -22.52 4.32
C PRO A 59 -13.89 -21.03 4.45
N GLY A 60 -14.26 -20.63 5.66
CA GLY A 60 -14.47 -19.24 6.02
C GLY A 60 -13.98 -19.12 7.44
N ASP A 61 -12.71 -18.77 7.59
CA ASP A 61 -12.15 -18.33 8.86
C ASP A 61 -13.13 -17.31 9.43
N CYS A 62 -13.71 -17.57 10.61
CA CYS A 62 -14.64 -16.65 11.30
C CYS A 62 -13.87 -15.45 11.88
N ARG A 63 -12.92 -14.93 11.11
CA ARG A 63 -12.10 -13.80 11.46
C ARG A 63 -12.73 -12.57 10.82
N VAL A 64 -13.05 -11.59 11.67
CA VAL A 64 -13.43 -10.25 11.23
C VAL A 64 -12.30 -9.68 10.37
N SER A 65 -12.57 -9.40 9.10
CA SER A 65 -11.60 -8.74 8.23
C SER A 65 -11.64 -7.23 8.45
N LYS A 66 -10.49 -6.57 8.40
CA LYS A 66 -10.40 -5.11 8.56
C LYS A 66 -10.09 -4.42 7.23
N LEU A 67 -11.03 -3.62 6.74
CA LEU A 67 -10.83 -2.67 5.64
C LEU A 67 -10.35 -1.32 6.18
N LEU A 68 -9.17 -0.87 5.75
CA LEU A 68 -8.65 0.44 6.07
C LEU A 68 -8.86 1.41 4.91
N TYR A 69 -9.74 2.40 5.12
CA TYR A 69 -9.99 3.47 4.18
C TYR A 69 -9.13 4.71 4.50
N ILE A 70 -8.17 5.01 3.62
CA ILE A 70 -7.29 6.18 3.71
C ILE A 70 -7.86 7.33 2.84
N GLU A 71 -8.44 8.32 3.51
CA GLU A 71 -9.02 9.51 2.91
C GLU A 71 -8.00 10.65 2.85
N SER A 72 -7.66 11.10 1.63
CA SER A 72 -6.62 12.14 1.44
C SER A 72 -7.10 13.46 0.85
N SER A 73 -8.40 13.66 0.65
CA SER A 73 -8.93 14.94 0.14
C SER A 73 -9.35 15.87 1.28
N PRO A 74 -8.90 17.13 1.31
CA PRO A 74 -9.39 18.12 2.27
C PRO A 74 -10.78 18.66 1.88
N ARG A 75 -11.27 18.36 0.67
CA ARG A 75 -12.52 18.93 0.14
C ARG A 75 -13.78 18.35 0.78
N LYS A 76 -13.66 17.24 1.53
CA LYS A 76 -14.75 16.54 2.23
C LYS A 76 -15.96 16.33 1.34
N ALA A 77 -17.13 16.85 1.71
CA ALA A 77 -18.38 16.71 0.97
C ALA A 77 -18.31 17.18 -0.50
N ARG A 78 -17.38 18.08 -0.86
CA ARG A 78 -17.18 18.54 -2.25
C ARG A 78 -16.19 17.68 -3.04
N SER A 79 -15.64 16.61 -2.45
CA SER A 79 -14.64 15.76 -3.06
C SER A 79 -15.28 14.63 -3.85
N LYS A 80 -14.93 14.53 -5.13
CA LYS A 80 -15.40 13.47 -6.02
C LYS A 80 -14.79 12.11 -5.65
N SER A 81 -13.51 12.08 -5.26
CA SER A 81 -12.86 10.85 -4.81
C SER A 81 -13.46 10.32 -3.50
N ILE A 82 -13.86 11.19 -2.57
CA ILE A 82 -14.50 10.76 -1.30
C ILE A 82 -15.90 10.25 -1.60
N LYS A 83 -16.68 10.95 -2.44
CA LYS A 83 -18.03 10.50 -2.77
C LYS A 83 -18.04 9.09 -3.35
N VAL A 84 -17.14 8.80 -4.30
CA VAL A 84 -17.03 7.47 -4.90
C VAL A 84 -16.50 6.43 -3.91
N ALA A 85 -15.51 6.78 -3.08
CA ALA A 85 -15.03 5.88 -2.03
C ALA A 85 -16.07 5.60 -0.93
N ASN A 86 -16.97 6.55 -0.63
CA ASN A 86 -18.06 6.31 0.30
C ASN A 86 -19.09 5.33 -0.29
N ALA A 87 -19.41 5.42 -1.57
CA ALA A 87 -20.26 4.43 -2.23
C ALA A 87 -19.65 3.03 -2.19
N PHE A 88 -18.32 2.93 -2.40
CA PHE A 88 -17.59 1.68 -2.17
C PHE A 88 -17.78 1.18 -0.73
N VAL A 89 -17.52 2.03 0.27
CA VAL A 89 -17.57 1.63 1.69
C VAL A 89 -18.98 1.24 2.12
N GLU A 90 -20.00 1.97 1.68
CA GLU A 90 -21.40 1.69 1.97
C GLU A 90 -21.81 0.34 1.37
N ASN A 91 -21.48 0.07 0.11
CA ASN A 91 -21.78 -1.21 -0.51
C ASN A 91 -20.95 -2.36 0.09
N TYR A 92 -19.67 -2.13 0.39
CA TYR A 92 -18.79 -3.10 1.05
C TYR A 92 -19.36 -3.55 2.40
N LYS A 93 -19.83 -2.61 3.24
CA LYS A 93 -20.47 -2.92 4.52
C LYS A 93 -21.76 -3.72 4.34
N ALA A 94 -22.51 -3.44 3.29
CA ALA A 94 -23.75 -4.16 2.99
C ALA A 94 -23.48 -5.61 2.54
N THR A 95 -22.42 -5.85 1.77
CA THR A 95 -22.04 -7.18 1.26
C THR A 95 -21.16 -7.97 2.23
N HIS A 96 -20.45 -7.31 3.15
CA HIS A 96 -19.56 -7.91 4.15
C HIS A 96 -19.93 -7.44 5.59
N PRO A 97 -21.12 -7.78 6.10
CA PRO A 97 -21.61 -7.26 7.38
C PRO A 97 -20.79 -7.71 8.61
N GLY A 98 -19.91 -8.71 8.47
CA GLY A 98 -19.01 -9.17 9.51
C GLY A 98 -17.66 -8.43 9.56
N ASP A 99 -17.35 -7.60 8.57
CA ASP A 99 -16.06 -6.92 8.46
C ASP A 99 -16.08 -5.55 9.15
N GLU A 100 -14.92 -5.17 9.68
CA GLU A 100 -14.69 -3.85 10.24
C GLU A 100 -14.21 -2.90 9.14
N VAL A 101 -14.77 -1.69 9.09
CA VAL A 101 -14.25 -0.61 8.24
C VAL A 101 -13.76 0.54 9.10
N VAL A 102 -12.47 0.83 9.00
CA VAL A 102 -11.80 1.94 9.70
C VAL A 102 -11.41 3.01 8.69
N THR A 103 -11.81 4.25 8.93
CA THR A 103 -11.46 5.40 8.07
C THR A 103 -10.41 6.28 8.74
N ILE A 104 -9.28 6.48 8.06
CA ILE A 104 -8.26 7.47 8.42
C ILE A 104 -8.44 8.70 7.54
N ASP A 105 -8.76 9.83 8.18
CA ASP A 105 -8.74 11.15 7.56
C ASP A 105 -7.34 11.77 7.73
N LEU A 106 -6.54 11.77 6.65
CA LEU A 106 -5.16 12.28 6.70
C LEU A 106 -5.06 13.78 7.00
N TRP A 107 -6.16 14.53 6.90
CA TRP A 107 -6.21 15.95 7.24
C TRP A 107 -6.59 16.21 8.71
N LYS A 108 -7.02 15.17 9.43
CA LYS A 108 -7.27 15.20 10.88
C LYS A 108 -6.22 14.41 11.67
N MET A 109 -5.49 13.52 11.01
CA MET A 109 -4.43 12.74 11.61
C MET A 109 -3.19 13.61 11.87
N THR A 110 -2.65 13.51 13.08
CA THR A 110 -1.32 14.04 13.40
C THR A 110 -0.27 13.02 12.95
N LEU A 111 0.34 13.27 11.79
CA LEU A 111 1.46 12.46 11.32
C LEU A 111 2.75 12.90 12.01
N PRO A 112 3.66 11.98 12.35
CA PRO A 112 4.96 12.34 12.90
C PRO A 112 5.75 13.16 11.87
N GLU A 113 6.43 14.20 12.34
CA GLU A 113 7.42 14.90 11.52
C GLU A 113 8.51 13.91 11.12
N PHE A 114 8.78 13.79 9.82
CA PHE A 114 9.81 12.88 9.32
C PHE A 114 11.08 13.70 9.02
N ASP A 115 11.64 14.26 10.09
CA ASP A 115 12.75 15.20 10.07
C ASP A 115 14.12 14.51 10.16
N GLY A 116 15.20 15.30 10.19
CA GLY A 116 16.57 14.78 10.27
C GLY A 116 16.79 13.87 11.48
N TYR A 117 16.18 14.22 12.62
CA TYR A 117 16.29 13.42 13.85
C TYR A 117 15.60 12.06 13.71
N THR A 118 14.41 12.03 13.13
CA THR A 118 13.66 10.79 12.87
C THR A 118 14.36 9.92 11.82
N ILE A 119 15.01 10.55 10.83
CA ILE A 119 15.85 9.87 9.85
C ILE A 119 17.09 9.26 10.51
N ASP A 120 17.75 9.95 11.42
CA ASP A 120 18.89 9.41 12.17
C ASP A 120 18.45 8.20 13.00
N ALA A 121 17.30 8.28 13.68
CA ALA A 121 16.72 7.15 14.41
C ALA A 121 16.43 5.95 13.48
N LYS A 122 15.93 6.18 12.26
CA LYS A 122 15.78 5.13 11.24
C LYS A 122 17.12 4.45 10.92
N TYR A 123 18.18 5.23 10.70
CA TYR A 123 19.51 4.67 10.40
C TYR A 123 20.08 3.85 11.55
N GLN A 124 19.89 4.26 12.81
CA GLN A 124 20.29 3.46 13.97
C GLN A 124 19.66 2.06 13.92
N VAL A 125 18.34 1.96 13.63
CA VAL A 125 17.66 0.65 13.46
C VAL A 125 18.26 -0.15 12.32
N MET A 126 18.47 0.49 11.16
CA MET A 126 19.04 -0.18 9.99
C MET A 126 20.45 -0.72 10.26
N HIS A 127 21.23 -0.06 11.11
CA HIS A 127 22.59 -0.46 11.48
C HIS A 127 22.65 -1.36 12.73
N GLY A 128 21.51 -1.77 13.29
CA GLY A 128 21.47 -2.56 14.53
C GLY A 128 22.03 -1.82 15.75
N GLN A 129 22.05 -0.49 15.70
CA GLN A 129 22.48 0.38 16.77
C GLN A 129 21.29 0.72 17.68
N GLY A 130 21.58 0.99 18.95
CA GLY A 130 20.54 1.37 19.93
C GLY A 130 20.05 2.79 19.71
N HIS A 131 18.78 3.03 20.07
CA HIS A 131 18.24 4.38 20.21
C HIS A 131 18.57 4.95 21.58
N ASP A 132 18.80 6.27 21.65
CA ASP A 132 18.55 7.00 22.90
C ASP A 132 17.02 7.07 23.19
N ALA A 133 16.63 7.58 24.36
CA ALA A 133 15.23 7.53 24.78
C ALA A 133 14.32 8.38 23.87
N GLU A 134 14.82 9.53 23.43
CA GLU A 134 14.13 10.47 22.57
C GLU A 134 14.00 9.96 21.13
N GLN A 135 15.05 9.33 20.59
CA GLN A 135 15.03 8.64 19.29
C GLN A 135 14.07 7.46 19.30
N ALA A 136 14.07 6.68 20.39
CA ALA A 136 13.15 5.55 20.56
C ALA A 136 11.70 6.04 20.57
N ALA A 137 11.41 7.14 21.28
CA ALA A 137 10.09 7.73 21.32
C ALA A 137 9.66 8.27 19.94
N ALA A 138 10.53 8.99 19.24
CA ALA A 138 10.24 9.50 17.89
C ALA A 138 10.00 8.34 16.91
N TRP A 139 10.89 7.34 16.88
CA TRP A 139 10.74 6.18 16.02
C TRP A 139 9.48 5.36 16.35
N LYS A 140 9.12 5.25 17.63
CA LYS A 140 7.87 4.60 18.04
C LYS A 140 6.66 5.23 17.36
N THR A 141 6.59 6.55 17.23
CA THR A 141 5.45 7.19 16.55
C THR A 141 5.33 6.79 15.08
N VAL A 142 6.46 6.57 14.39
CA VAL A 142 6.50 6.05 13.01
C VAL A 142 6.03 4.60 12.98
N VAL A 143 6.55 3.77 13.89
CA VAL A 143 6.17 2.35 14.02
C VAL A 143 4.67 2.21 14.33
N ASP A 144 4.11 3.04 15.19
CA ASP A 144 2.69 2.98 15.55
C ASP A 144 1.79 3.22 14.30
N VAL A 145 2.16 4.17 13.43
CA VAL A 145 1.44 4.42 12.16
C VAL A 145 1.59 3.25 11.19
N ILE A 146 2.78 2.64 11.12
CA ILE A 146 3.06 1.46 10.29
C ILE A 146 2.24 0.26 10.76
N GLU A 147 2.18 0.01 12.06
CA GLU A 147 1.44 -1.11 12.63
C GLU A 147 -0.08 -0.92 12.49
N GLU A 148 -0.59 0.31 12.62
CA GLU A 148 -1.97 0.63 12.25
C GLU A 148 -2.25 0.28 10.78
N PHE A 149 -1.36 0.69 9.86
CA PHE A 149 -1.48 0.34 8.44
C PHE A 149 -1.43 -1.18 8.20
N LYS A 150 -0.48 -1.90 8.80
CA LYS A 150 -0.31 -3.35 8.63
C LYS A 150 -1.41 -4.18 9.30
N SER A 151 -2.15 -3.60 10.26
CA SER A 151 -3.26 -4.27 10.95
C SER A 151 -4.46 -4.56 10.06
N ALA A 152 -4.57 -3.89 8.90
CA ALA A 152 -5.66 -4.08 7.97
C ALA A 152 -5.43 -5.29 7.06
N ASP A 153 -6.50 -5.93 6.61
CA ASP A 153 -6.46 -7.03 5.64
C ASP A 153 -6.76 -6.53 4.22
N LYS A 154 -7.50 -5.42 4.10
CA LYS A 154 -7.87 -4.79 2.83
C LYS A 154 -7.67 -3.28 2.91
N TYR A 155 -7.42 -2.65 1.77
CA TYR A 155 -7.13 -1.22 1.71
C TYR A 155 -7.96 -0.50 0.66
N LEU A 156 -8.44 0.69 1.03
CA LEU A 156 -9.05 1.63 0.11
C LEU A 156 -8.31 2.96 0.24
N PHE A 157 -7.88 3.54 -0.88
CA PHE A 157 -7.37 4.90 -0.93
C PHE A 157 -8.32 5.78 -1.73
N SER A 158 -8.51 7.02 -1.31
CA SER A 158 -9.15 8.03 -2.15
C SER A 158 -8.31 9.30 -2.21
N LEU A 159 -8.04 9.79 -3.42
CA LEU A 159 -7.17 10.94 -3.62
C LEU A 159 -7.56 11.83 -4.81
N PRO A 160 -7.50 13.16 -4.66
CA PRO A 160 -7.56 14.08 -5.78
C PRO A 160 -6.18 14.19 -6.45
N MET A 161 -6.16 14.60 -7.71
CA MET A 161 -4.91 14.97 -8.40
C MET A 161 -4.58 16.43 -8.13
N TRP A 162 -3.38 16.70 -7.61
CA TRP A 162 -2.84 18.04 -7.42
C TRP A 162 -1.52 18.18 -8.17
N ASN A 163 -1.44 19.15 -9.08
CA ASN A 163 -0.24 19.40 -9.90
C ASN A 163 0.32 18.11 -10.50
N PHE A 164 -0.54 17.34 -11.19
CA PHE A 164 -0.21 16.05 -11.82
C PHE A 164 0.06 14.88 -10.87
N GLY A 165 0.24 15.12 -9.57
CA GLY A 165 0.58 14.12 -8.56
C GLY A 165 -0.45 13.98 -7.44
N ILE A 166 0.02 13.51 -6.29
CA ILE A 166 -0.78 13.24 -5.08
C ILE A 166 -0.73 14.43 -4.10
N PRO A 167 -1.71 14.55 -3.17
CA PRO A 167 -1.65 15.57 -2.11
C PRO A 167 -0.44 15.38 -1.19
N TYR A 168 0.16 16.48 -0.73
CA TYR A 168 1.36 16.42 0.12
C TYR A 168 1.12 15.64 1.43
N LYS A 169 -0.10 15.70 2.01
CA LYS A 169 -0.41 14.93 3.23
C LYS A 169 -0.42 13.42 2.98
N LEU A 170 -0.86 12.99 1.80
CA LEU A 170 -0.74 11.58 1.40
C LEU A 170 0.71 11.19 1.17
N LYS A 171 1.50 12.06 0.53
CA LYS A 171 2.94 11.81 0.37
C LYS A 171 3.66 11.67 1.71
N HIS A 172 3.33 12.53 2.69
CA HIS A 172 3.86 12.44 4.05
C HIS A 172 3.48 11.13 4.73
N TYR A 173 2.21 10.71 4.66
CA TYR A 173 1.77 9.41 5.19
C TYR A 173 2.55 8.25 4.57
N ILE A 174 2.71 8.27 3.24
CA ILE A 174 3.48 7.28 2.48
C ILE A 174 4.94 7.23 2.94
N ASP A 175 5.58 8.38 3.10
CA ASP A 175 6.96 8.47 3.57
C ASP A 175 7.14 7.92 4.98
N VAL A 176 6.11 8.03 5.83
CA VAL A 176 6.10 7.43 7.17
C VAL A 176 5.96 5.91 7.09
N ILE A 177 5.04 5.38 6.27
CA ILE A 177 4.80 3.93 6.22
C ILE A 177 5.82 3.13 5.41
N ALA A 178 6.49 3.75 4.44
CA ALA A 178 7.44 3.09 3.55
C ALA A 178 8.83 2.98 4.21
N GLN A 179 9.00 2.03 5.14
CA GLN A 179 10.27 1.81 5.85
C GLN A 179 10.89 0.43 5.61
N PRO A 180 12.25 0.35 5.53
CA PRO A 180 12.97 -0.93 5.46
C PRO A 180 12.65 -1.83 6.66
N GLY A 181 12.47 -3.12 6.41
CA GLY A 181 12.12 -4.11 7.42
C GLY A 181 10.68 -4.02 7.94
N GLN A 182 9.91 -3.03 7.50
CA GLN A 182 8.54 -2.79 7.96
C GLN A 182 7.52 -3.10 6.87
N THR A 183 7.64 -2.43 5.72
CA THR A 183 6.74 -2.57 4.56
C THR A 183 7.47 -2.97 3.29
N PHE A 184 8.80 -2.87 3.26
CA PHE A 184 9.65 -3.47 2.24
C PHE A 184 10.97 -3.96 2.84
N SER A 185 11.65 -4.85 2.14
CA SER A 185 13.01 -5.31 2.43
C SER A 185 13.90 -5.18 1.20
N PHE A 186 15.21 -5.31 1.39
CA PHE A 186 16.19 -5.38 0.31
C PHE A 186 17.18 -6.50 0.62
N SER A 187 17.53 -7.30 -0.39
CA SER A 187 18.69 -8.19 -0.35
C SER A 187 19.55 -7.97 -1.60
N PRO A 188 20.88 -8.16 -1.53
CA PRO A 188 21.74 -8.13 -2.71
C PRO A 188 21.33 -9.13 -3.80
N GLU A 189 20.75 -10.27 -3.41
CA GLU A 189 20.42 -11.38 -4.31
C GLU A 189 19.09 -11.16 -5.05
N THR A 190 18.06 -10.68 -4.34
CA THR A 190 16.69 -10.55 -4.89
C THR A 190 16.27 -9.11 -5.13
N GLY A 191 17.08 -8.13 -4.71
CA GLY A 191 16.72 -6.72 -4.74
C GLY A 191 15.63 -6.37 -3.73
N TYR A 192 14.79 -5.39 -4.08
CA TYR A 192 13.69 -4.97 -3.22
C TYR A 192 12.54 -5.99 -3.22
N SER A 193 11.89 -6.17 -2.07
CA SER A 193 10.71 -7.01 -1.92
C SER A 193 9.71 -6.34 -1.00
N GLY A 194 8.44 -6.33 -1.37
CA GLY A 194 7.36 -5.85 -0.53
C GLY A 194 7.04 -6.80 0.61
N LEU A 195 6.63 -6.26 1.76
CA LEU A 195 6.27 -7.04 2.96
C LEU A 195 4.76 -7.04 3.25
N VAL A 196 3.99 -6.20 2.57
CA VAL A 196 2.53 -6.09 2.69
C VAL A 196 1.88 -6.93 1.59
N THR A 197 1.99 -8.26 1.73
CA THR A 197 1.58 -9.23 0.70
C THR A 197 0.25 -9.91 1.04
N GLY A 198 -0.42 -10.44 0.01
CA GLY A 198 -1.67 -11.21 0.19
C GLY A 198 -2.89 -10.39 0.58
N LYS A 199 -2.86 -9.07 0.36
CA LYS A 199 -3.92 -8.13 0.74
C LYS A 199 -4.39 -7.35 -0.49
N PRO A 200 -5.70 -7.25 -0.76
CA PRO A 200 -6.20 -6.46 -1.88
C PRO A 200 -6.17 -4.96 -1.57
N VAL A 201 -5.99 -4.13 -2.61
CA VAL A 201 -6.08 -2.68 -2.50
C VAL A 201 -6.90 -2.08 -3.65
N ALA A 202 -7.80 -1.16 -3.30
CA ALA A 202 -8.53 -0.34 -4.25
C ALA A 202 -8.11 1.13 -4.11
N VAL A 203 -8.03 1.84 -5.24
CA VAL A 203 -7.67 3.26 -5.26
C VAL A 203 -8.65 4.06 -6.12
N VAL A 204 -9.29 5.06 -5.50
CA VAL A 204 -10.22 5.99 -6.14
C VAL A 204 -9.50 7.30 -6.45
N TYR A 205 -9.31 7.58 -7.74
CA TYR A 205 -8.64 8.78 -8.25
C TYR A 205 -9.69 9.78 -8.75
N ALA A 206 -9.58 11.05 -8.37
CA ALA A 206 -10.38 12.13 -8.95
C ALA A 206 -9.49 13.19 -9.61
N ARG A 207 -9.81 13.57 -10.85
CA ARG A 207 -8.98 14.46 -11.68
C ARG A 207 -9.80 15.53 -12.37
N GLY A 208 -9.26 16.74 -12.41
CA GLY A 208 -9.93 17.89 -13.00
C GLY A 208 -10.10 17.76 -14.52
N GLY A 209 -9.01 17.48 -15.22
CA GLY A 209 -8.99 17.18 -16.64
C GLY A 209 -9.07 15.68 -16.93
N ALA A 210 -9.12 15.33 -18.21
CA ALA A 210 -9.02 13.96 -18.70
C ALA A 210 -7.56 13.60 -19.04
N TYR A 211 -7.12 12.40 -18.67
CA TYR A 211 -5.74 11.93 -18.81
C TYR A 211 -5.72 10.61 -19.57
N GLY A 212 -5.80 10.71 -20.89
CA GLY A 212 -5.80 9.55 -21.80
C GLY A 212 -5.54 9.90 -23.27
N SER A 213 -5.24 11.17 -23.56
CA SER A 213 -4.94 11.66 -24.91
C SER A 213 -3.42 11.79 -25.12
N ASP A 214 -2.99 11.90 -26.37
CA ASP A 214 -1.57 12.15 -26.68
C ASP A 214 -1.03 13.43 -26.03
N GLN A 215 -1.87 14.45 -25.86
CA GLN A 215 -1.49 15.71 -25.21
C GLN A 215 -1.24 15.58 -23.71
N THR A 216 -1.88 14.61 -23.06
CA THR A 216 -1.79 14.36 -21.61
C THR A 216 -0.90 13.16 -21.27
N LYS A 217 -0.31 12.54 -22.30
CA LYS A 217 0.58 11.40 -22.18
C LYS A 217 1.78 11.74 -21.30
N GLY A 218 2.01 10.91 -20.27
CA GLY A 218 3.11 11.10 -19.32
C GLY A 218 2.87 12.20 -18.28
N MET A 219 1.68 12.81 -18.24
CA MET A 219 1.32 13.80 -17.22
C MET A 219 0.58 13.21 -16.02
N ASP A 220 0.28 11.91 -16.01
CA ASP A 220 -0.36 11.24 -14.87
C ASP A 220 0.69 10.68 -13.91
N PHE A 221 1.25 11.55 -13.07
CA PHE A 221 2.12 11.11 -11.97
C PHE A 221 1.31 10.59 -10.77
N GLN A 222 0.01 10.88 -10.70
CA GLN A 222 -0.85 10.48 -9.59
C GLN A 222 -1.03 8.96 -9.54
N MET A 223 -1.56 8.36 -10.61
CA MET A 223 -1.79 6.91 -10.64
C MET A 223 -0.47 6.16 -10.83
N THR A 224 0.45 6.66 -11.66
CA THR A 224 1.77 6.05 -11.85
C THR A 224 2.53 5.93 -10.52
N TYR A 225 2.54 6.98 -9.69
CA TYR A 225 3.20 6.94 -8.39
C TYR A 225 2.53 5.95 -7.42
N MET A 226 1.19 5.95 -7.35
CA MET A 226 0.47 5.03 -6.47
C MET A 226 0.66 3.57 -6.88
N GLN A 227 0.64 3.26 -8.18
CA GLN A 227 0.91 1.90 -8.68
C GLN A 227 2.33 1.45 -8.34
N LEU A 228 3.33 2.30 -8.59
CA LEU A 228 4.72 2.03 -8.24
C LEU A 228 4.87 1.75 -6.74
N LEU A 229 4.34 2.64 -5.90
CA LEU A 229 4.47 2.54 -4.45
C LEU A 229 3.77 1.30 -3.90
N LEU A 230 2.50 1.08 -4.26
CA LEU A 230 1.73 -0.04 -3.75
C LEU A 230 2.36 -1.37 -4.18
N GLY A 231 2.80 -1.47 -5.44
CA GLY A 231 3.55 -2.62 -5.93
C GLY A 231 4.86 -2.82 -5.17
N PHE A 232 5.60 -1.73 -4.93
CA PHE A 232 6.87 -1.75 -4.19
C PHE A 232 6.72 -2.29 -2.75
N ILE A 233 5.65 -1.92 -2.04
CA ILE A 233 5.40 -2.40 -0.66
C ILE A 233 4.70 -3.76 -0.61
N GLY A 234 4.31 -4.36 -1.75
CA GLY A 234 3.91 -5.77 -1.82
C GLY A 234 2.50 -6.05 -2.35
N PHE A 235 1.73 -5.02 -2.74
CA PHE A 235 0.41 -5.22 -3.32
C PHE A 235 0.51 -5.75 -4.75
N THR A 236 -0.08 -6.92 -4.98
CA THR A 236 -0.14 -7.56 -6.31
C THR A 236 -1.48 -7.30 -7.01
N GLU A 237 -2.54 -7.04 -6.24
CA GLU A 237 -3.90 -6.84 -6.74
C GLU A 237 -4.34 -5.39 -6.48
N ILE A 238 -3.92 -4.49 -7.37
CA ILE A 238 -4.22 -3.05 -7.29
C ILE A 238 -5.38 -2.72 -8.22
N GLN A 239 -6.56 -2.49 -7.64
CA GLN A 239 -7.77 -2.13 -8.37
C GLN A 239 -7.95 -0.61 -8.37
N SER A 240 -8.44 -0.05 -9.48
CA SER A 240 -8.52 1.41 -9.66
C SER A 240 -9.90 1.83 -10.15
N VAL A 241 -10.42 2.90 -9.56
CA VAL A 241 -11.62 3.62 -10.02
C VAL A 241 -11.22 5.06 -10.31
N VAL A 242 -11.55 5.57 -11.49
CA VAL A 242 -11.16 6.92 -11.92
C VAL A 242 -12.38 7.76 -12.17
N VAL A 243 -12.43 8.94 -11.54
CA VAL A 243 -13.44 9.97 -11.77
C VAL A 243 -12.79 11.13 -12.52
N GLU A 244 -12.98 11.17 -13.83
CA GLU A 244 -12.46 12.24 -14.69
C GLU A 244 -13.33 12.45 -15.94
N PRO A 245 -13.38 13.68 -16.50
CA PRO A 245 -12.95 14.94 -15.88
C PRO A 245 -13.95 15.44 -14.82
N THR A 246 -13.45 16.10 -13.77
CA THR A 246 -14.30 16.71 -12.72
C THR A 246 -14.48 18.23 -12.87
N LEU A 247 -13.88 18.85 -13.89
CA LEU A 247 -13.98 20.30 -14.19
C LEU A 247 -14.65 20.58 -15.55
N ALA A 248 -15.39 19.61 -16.10
CA ALA A 248 -16.18 19.75 -17.32
C ALA A 248 -17.56 20.37 -17.03
N SER A 249 -18.50 20.25 -17.99
CA SER A 249 -19.89 20.67 -17.78
C SER A 249 -20.53 19.91 -16.61
N ALA A 250 -21.56 20.49 -15.97
CA ALA A 250 -22.23 19.85 -14.85
C ALA A 250 -22.84 18.48 -15.23
N GLU A 251 -23.33 18.35 -16.46
CA GLU A 251 -23.86 17.10 -17.01
C GLU A 251 -22.76 16.05 -17.16
N ASP A 252 -21.63 16.40 -17.78
CA ASP A 252 -20.49 15.48 -17.96
C ASP A 252 -19.93 15.02 -16.61
N VAL A 253 -19.78 15.94 -15.65
CA VAL A 253 -19.30 15.62 -14.31
C VAL A 253 -20.27 14.70 -13.57
N ALA A 254 -21.58 14.88 -13.73
CA ALA A 254 -22.58 13.99 -13.12
C ALA A 254 -22.51 12.59 -13.74
N LYS A 255 -22.33 12.49 -15.06
CA LYS A 255 -22.20 11.22 -15.78
C LYS A 255 -20.95 10.45 -15.37
N THR A 256 -19.79 11.10 -15.32
CA THR A 256 -18.52 10.45 -14.94
C THR A 256 -18.51 10.05 -13.48
N GLU A 257 -19.12 10.86 -12.60
CA GLU A 257 -19.31 10.50 -11.19
C GLU A 257 -20.24 9.29 -11.04
N ALA A 258 -21.38 9.25 -11.73
CA ALA A 258 -22.32 8.13 -11.65
C ALA A 258 -21.68 6.81 -12.12
N ALA A 259 -20.96 6.83 -13.23
CA ALA A 259 -20.24 5.65 -13.74
C ALA A 259 -19.17 5.17 -12.75
N ALA A 260 -18.43 6.08 -12.13
CA ALA A 260 -17.42 5.72 -11.14
C ALA A 260 -18.04 5.19 -9.83
N VAL A 261 -19.19 5.72 -9.40
CA VAL A 261 -19.96 5.18 -8.27
C VAL A 261 -20.39 3.74 -8.57
N GLU A 262 -20.98 3.49 -9.74
CA GLU A 262 -21.40 2.14 -10.14
C GLU A 262 -20.21 1.16 -10.16
N GLN A 263 -19.08 1.57 -10.75
CA GLN A 263 -17.86 0.76 -10.76
C GLN A 263 -17.35 0.47 -9.34
N ALA A 264 -17.40 1.46 -8.44
CA ALA A 264 -16.96 1.32 -7.06
C ALA A 264 -17.87 0.38 -6.25
N GLU A 265 -19.18 0.44 -6.46
CA GLU A 265 -20.15 -0.49 -5.85
C GLU A 265 -19.93 -1.92 -6.35
N GLN A 266 -19.79 -2.12 -7.66
CA GLN A 266 -19.51 -3.44 -8.24
C GLN A 266 -18.22 -4.02 -7.68
N LEU A 267 -17.16 -3.21 -7.61
CA LEU A 267 -15.88 -3.61 -7.04
C LEU A 267 -16.03 -4.03 -5.57
N ALA A 268 -16.72 -3.22 -4.76
CA ALA A 268 -16.94 -3.48 -3.33
C ALA A 268 -17.69 -4.80 -3.06
N ALA A 269 -18.55 -5.24 -3.97
CA ALA A 269 -19.30 -6.49 -3.80
C ALA A 269 -18.42 -7.74 -3.87
N SER A 270 -17.29 -7.69 -4.59
CA SER A 270 -16.37 -8.81 -4.80
C SER A 270 -14.99 -8.60 -4.18
N PHE A 271 -14.84 -7.61 -3.29
CA PHE A 271 -13.56 -7.15 -2.76
C PHE A 271 -13.08 -7.90 -1.52
#